data_AF-A0A1A1YDR5-F1
#
_entry.id   AF-A0A1A1YDR5-F1
#
_cell.length_a   1.000
_cell.length_b   1.000
_cell.length_c   1.000
_cell.angle_alpha   90.00
_cell.angle_beta   90.00
_cell.angle_gamma   90.00
#
_symmetry.space_group_name_H-M   'P 1'
#
loop_
_entity.id
_entity.type
_entity.pdbx_description
1 polymer ?
#
loop_
_entity_poly.entity_id
_entity_poly.type
_entity_poly.pdbx_seq_one_letter_code
_entity_poly.pdbx_strand_id
1 'polypeptide(L)'
;MGLYALAAPVALVRPFGITLGESASRSEVRAVYGGFGLAIAAVLAYAVVADGEVRKGILLTVAAALAGMAFGRLAAAALGDRTAFYPNWFYFLVETIAAAALVGVT
;
A
#
# COMPACT_ATOMS: atom_id res chain seq x y z
N MET A 1 -8.43 -2.24 -1.19
CA MET A 1 -8.13 -1.57 0.10
C MET A 1 -8.78 -0.21 0.26
N GLY A 2 -8.62 0.73 -0.69
CA GLY A 2 -9.09 2.13 -0.55
C GLY A 2 -10.55 2.32 -0.11
N LEU A 3 -11.53 1.82 -0.89
CA LEU A 3 -12.95 1.95 -0.53
C LEU A 3 -13.29 1.30 0.83
N TYR A 4 -12.67 0.15 1.13
CA TYR A 4 -12.90 -0.56 2.38
C TYR A 4 -12.34 0.19 3.60
N ALA A 5 -11.17 0.81 3.46
CA ALA A 5 -10.58 1.66 4.50
C ALA A 5 -11.41 2.92 4.75
N LEU A 6 -12.04 3.50 3.71
CA LEU A 6 -12.96 4.63 3.87
C LEU A 6 -14.23 4.23 4.64
N ALA A 7 -14.86 3.12 4.24
CA ALA A 7 -16.11 2.67 4.81
C ALA A 7 -15.94 2.07 6.23
N ALA A 8 -14.92 1.23 6.42
CA ALA A 8 -14.73 0.41 7.62
C ALA A 8 -13.26 0.42 8.10
N PRO A 9 -12.73 1.57 8.58
CA PRO A 9 -11.32 1.70 8.95
C PRO A 9 -10.90 0.77 10.11
N VAL A 10 -11.80 0.52 11.06
CA VAL A 10 -11.53 -0.38 12.21
C VAL A 10 -11.33 -1.82 11.73
N ALA A 11 -12.17 -2.29 10.81
CA ALA A 11 -12.08 -3.64 10.30
C ALA A 11 -10.82 -3.86 9.45
N LEU A 12 -10.40 -2.84 8.69
CA LEU A 12 -9.19 -2.87 7.86
C LEU A 12 -7.91 -3.10 8.69
N VAL A 13 -7.76 -2.39 9.81
CA VAL A 13 -6.52 -2.41 10.59
C VAL A 13 -6.48 -3.52 11.65
N ARG A 14 -7.64 -4.13 11.94
CA ARG A 14 -7.79 -5.20 12.94
C ARG A 14 -6.84 -6.39 12.72
N PRO A 15 -6.58 -6.89 11.50
CA PRO A 15 -5.62 -7.98 11.27
C PRO A 15 -4.19 -7.67 11.71
N PHE A 16 -3.85 -6.38 11.83
CA PHE A 16 -2.55 -5.90 12.30
C PHE A 16 -2.51 -5.68 13.83
N GLY A 17 -3.58 -6.04 14.55
CA GLY A 17 -3.69 -5.82 15.99
C GLY A 17 -3.92 -4.37 16.40
N ILE A 18 -4.22 -3.47 15.45
CA ILE A 18 -4.39 -2.05 15.71
C ILE A 18 -5.83 -1.77 16.20
N THR A 19 -5.96 -1.10 17.34
CA THR A 19 -7.23 -0.62 17.87
C THR A 19 -7.39 0.88 17.65
N LEU A 20 -8.51 1.30 17.02
CA LEU A 20 -8.79 2.72 16.76
C LEU A 20 -9.81 3.29 17.76
N GLY A 21 -9.32 3.71 18.93
CA GLY A 21 -10.16 4.27 20.00
C GLY A 21 -10.76 5.64 19.65
N GLU A 22 -9.99 6.49 18.98
CA GLU A 22 -10.36 7.90 18.78
C GLU A 22 -10.89 8.18 17.37
N SER A 23 -11.69 9.25 17.26
CA SER A 23 -12.15 9.76 15.96
C SER A 23 -10.97 10.22 15.09
N ALA A 24 -9.94 10.81 15.70
CA ALA A 24 -8.71 11.21 15.02
C ALA A 24 -8.01 10.01 14.36
N SER A 25 -7.81 8.91 15.09
CA SER A 25 -7.18 7.70 14.53
C SER A 25 -7.98 7.10 13.38
N ARG A 26 -9.33 7.11 13.47
CA ARG A 26 -10.18 6.65 12.37
C ARG A 26 -10.12 7.58 11.15
N SER A 27 -9.99 8.89 11.36
CA SER A 27 -9.81 9.86 10.28
C SER A 27 -8.49 9.62 9.55
N GLU A 28 -7.40 9.42 10.30
CA GLU A 28 -6.08 9.13 9.77
C GLU A 28 -6.09 7.88 8.89
N VAL A 29 -6.71 6.80 9.37
CA VAL A 29 -6.80 5.55 8.59
C VAL A 29 -7.57 5.74 7.29
N ARG A 30 -8.65 6.53 7.31
CA ARG A 30 -9.41 6.85 6.10
C ARG A 30 -8.61 7.68 5.11
N ALA A 31 -7.83 8.64 5.58
CA ALA A 31 -6.99 9.47 4.72
C ALA A 31 -5.87 8.64 4.07
N VAL A 32 -5.09 7.92 4.88
CA VAL A 32 -3.87 7.24 4.44
C VAL A 32 -4.14 5.88 3.79
N TYR A 33 -5.00 5.03 4.37
CA TYR A 33 -5.27 3.72 3.77
C TYR A 33 -6.44 3.77 2.77
N GLY A 34 -7.33 4.76 2.93
CA GLY A 34 -8.48 4.98 2.05
C GLY A 34 -8.18 5.89 0.88
N GLY A 35 -8.08 7.19 1.16
CA GLY A 35 -7.93 8.26 0.18
C GLY A 35 -6.68 8.10 -0.68
N PHE A 36 -5.50 7.93 -0.07
CA PHE A 36 -4.26 7.71 -0.82
C PHE A 36 -4.33 6.44 -1.69
N GLY A 37 -4.86 5.33 -1.16
CA GLY A 37 -5.05 4.10 -1.93
C GLY A 37 -5.98 4.28 -3.16
N LEU A 38 -7.03 5.08 -3.03
CA LEU A 38 -7.90 5.45 -4.15
C LEU A 38 -7.19 6.34 -5.17
N ALA A 39 -6.42 7.32 -4.71
CA ALA A 39 -5.66 8.20 -5.59
C ALA A 39 -4.65 7.40 -6.41
N ILE A 40 -3.88 6.49 -5.79
CA ILE A 40 -2.96 5.60 -6.51
C ILE A 40 -3.69 4.74 -7.54
N ALA A 41 -4.86 4.18 -7.19
CA ALA A 41 -5.67 3.41 -8.13
C ALA A 41 -6.14 4.26 -9.32
N ALA A 42 -6.58 5.50 -9.09
CA ALA A 42 -7.00 6.42 -10.13
C ALA A 42 -5.84 6.82 -11.07
N VAL A 43 -4.65 7.08 -10.51
CA VAL A 43 -3.46 7.43 -11.30
C VAL A 43 -2.97 6.23 -12.12
N LEU A 44 -3.02 5.01 -11.56
CA LEU A 44 -2.74 3.79 -12.33
C LEU A 44 -3.76 3.56 -13.45
N ALA A 45 -5.04 3.83 -13.22
CA ALA A 45 -6.06 3.76 -14.25
C ALA A 45 -5.81 4.80 -15.36
N TYR A 46 -5.41 6.02 -14.99
CA TYR A 46 -5.01 7.04 -15.96
C TYR A 46 -3.78 6.63 -16.78
N ALA A 47 -2.82 5.93 -16.18
CA ALA A 47 -1.63 5.43 -16.87
C ALA A 47 -1.94 4.47 -18.04
N VAL A 48 -3.15 3.90 -18.10
CA VAL A 48 -3.60 3.05 -19.22
C VAL A 48 -3.75 3.86 -20.51
N VAL A 49 -4.12 5.14 -20.41
CA VAL A 49 -4.39 6.02 -21.56
C VAL A 49 -3.38 7.15 -21.70
N ALA A 50 -2.48 7.32 -20.74
CA ALA A 50 -1.45 8.35 -20.76
C ALA A 50 -0.32 8.04 -21.76
N ASP A 51 0.30 9.09 -22.28
CA ASP A 51 1.48 8.98 -23.16
C ASP A 51 2.65 8.26 -22.48
N GLY A 52 3.55 7.69 -23.31
CA GLY A 52 4.61 6.78 -22.86
C GLY A 52 5.46 7.29 -21.70
N GLU A 53 5.92 8.54 -21.74
CA GLU A 53 6.76 9.11 -20.67
C GLU A 53 5.98 9.34 -19.37
N VAL A 54 4.74 9.83 -19.45
CA VAL A 54 3.87 10.04 -18.28
C VAL A 54 3.51 8.69 -17.65
N ARG A 55 3.12 7.71 -18.47
CA ARG A 55 2.86 6.34 -18.05
C ARG A 55 4.06 5.76 -17.31
N LYS A 56 5.26 5.84 -17.89
CA LYS A 56 6.49 5.34 -17.26
C LYS A 56 6.74 6.00 -15.90
N GLY A 57 6.63 7.32 -15.82
CA GLY A 57 6.79 8.06 -14.56
C GLY A 57 5.82 7.60 -13.48
N ILE A 58 4.56 7.36 -13.84
CA ILE A 58 3.55 6.80 -12.92
C ILE A 58 3.97 5.41 -12.43
N LEU A 59 4.29 4.50 -13.36
CA LEU A 59 4.60 3.11 -13.02
C LEU A 59 5.84 3.01 -12.12
N LEU A 60 6.91 3.76 -12.44
CA LEU A 60 8.12 3.79 -11.62
C LEU A 60 7.86 4.35 -10.22
N THR A 61 7.07 5.41 -10.12
CA THR A 61 6.73 6.02 -8.83
C THR A 61 5.95 5.05 -7.95
N VAL A 62 4.94 4.38 -8.51
CA VAL A 62 4.14 3.41 -7.75
C VAL A 62 4.96 2.17 -7.41
N ALA A 63 5.82 1.70 -8.33
CA ALA A 63 6.73 0.59 -8.06
C ALA A 63 7.70 0.92 -6.91
N ALA A 64 8.29 2.12 -6.91
CA ALA A 64 9.16 2.58 -5.84
C ALA A 64 8.43 2.67 -4.49
N ALA A 65 7.19 3.16 -4.48
CA ALA A 65 6.37 3.21 -3.27
C ALA A 65 6.08 1.81 -2.71
N LEU A 66 5.74 0.84 -3.58
CA LEU A 66 5.55 -0.56 -3.20
C LEU A 66 6.83 -1.20 -2.65
N ALA A 67 7.96 -0.97 -3.33
CA ALA A 67 9.26 -1.45 -2.88
C ALA A 67 9.66 -0.86 -1.52
N GLY A 68 9.35 0.42 -1.27
CA GLY A 68 9.57 1.07 0.03
C GLY A 68 8.76 0.44 1.16
N MET A 69 7.49 0.07 0.90
CA MET A 69 6.67 -0.66 1.89
C MET A 69 7.24 -2.05 2.19
N ALA A 70 7.65 -2.79 1.15
CA ALA A 70 8.30 -4.10 1.31
C ALA A 70 9.61 -3.97 2.12
N PHE A 71 10.42 -2.95 1.83
CA PHE A 71 11.64 -2.65 2.57
C PHE A 71 11.35 -2.34 4.05
N GLY A 72 10.32 -1.56 4.35
CA GLY A 72 9.91 -1.27 5.73
C GLY A 72 9.61 -2.54 6.55
N ARG A 73 9.05 -3.57 5.91
CA ARG A 73 8.81 -4.88 6.56
C ARG A 73 10.10 -5.64 6.84
N LEU A 74 11.06 -5.59 5.92
CA LEU A 74 12.39 -6.16 6.14
C LEU A 74 13.12 -5.45 7.28
N ALA A 75 13.05 -4.12 7.32
CA ALA A 75 13.62 -3.33 8.40
C ALA A 75 12.99 -3.71 9.76
N ALA A 76 11.66 -3.80 9.84
CA ALA A 76 10.97 -4.26 11.05
C ALA A 76 11.43 -5.66 11.49
N ALA A 77 11.52 -6.60 10.54
CA ALA A 77 12.01 -7.95 10.83
C ALA A 77 13.48 -8.01 11.27
N ALA A 78 14.33 -7.11 10.78
CA ALA A 78 15.74 -6.99 11.15
C ALA A 78 15.93 -6.33 12.52
N LEU A 79 15.03 -5.42 12.90
CA LEU A 79 15.05 -4.71 14.19
C LEU A 79 14.43 -5.50 15.36
N GLY A 80 13.95 -6.71 15.11
CA GLY A 80 13.43 -7.61 16.14
C GLY A 80 11.90 -7.78 16.14
N ASP A 81 11.17 -7.02 15.32
CA ASP A 81 9.70 -7.09 15.21
C ASP A 81 9.26 -8.20 14.25
N ARG A 82 9.82 -9.39 14.43
CA ARG A 82 9.45 -10.57 13.62
C ARG A 82 8.02 -10.97 13.94
N THR A 83 7.17 -10.85 12.92
CA THR A 83 5.73 -11.16 12.99
C THR A 83 5.41 -12.47 12.29
N ALA A 84 4.22 -13.00 12.57
CA ALA A 84 3.67 -14.15 11.87
C ALA A 84 3.57 -13.90 10.35
N PHE A 85 3.48 -14.99 9.57
CA PHE A 85 3.40 -14.90 8.11
C PHE A 85 2.27 -13.99 7.62
N TYR A 86 1.06 -14.16 8.17
CA TYR A 86 -0.06 -13.25 7.95
C TYR A 86 -0.21 -12.30 9.15
N PRO A 87 -0.38 -10.98 8.93
CA PRO A 87 -0.51 -10.30 7.64
C PRO A 87 0.83 -9.88 6.99
N ASN A 88 1.92 -9.79 7.76
CA ASN A 88 3.09 -8.99 7.36
C ASN A 88 3.88 -9.56 6.16
N TRP A 89 4.28 -10.83 6.20
CA TRP A 89 5.04 -11.45 5.11
C TRP A 89 4.19 -11.70 3.85
N PHE A 90 2.89 -11.92 4.02
CA PHE A 90 1.96 -11.95 2.90
C PHE A 90 1.95 -10.61 2.14
N TYR A 91 1.80 -9.48 2.85
CA TYR A 91 1.83 -8.17 2.20
C TYR A 91 3.21 -7.84 1.62
N PHE A 92 4.31 -8.25 2.28
CA PHE A 92 5.66 -8.14 1.72
C PHE A 92 5.75 -8.78 0.32
N LEU A 93 5.21 -9.99 0.16
CA LEU A 93 5.20 -10.69 -1.14
C LEU A 93 4.35 -9.93 -2.17
N VAL A 94 3.14 -9.50 -1.78
CA VAL A 94 2.24 -8.74 -2.66
C VAL A 94 2.90 -7.45 -3.13
N GLU A 95 3.51 -6.69 -2.22
CA GLU A 95 4.20 -5.43 -2.49
C GLU A 95 5.40 -5.66 -3.43
N THR A 96 6.21 -6.69 -3.16
CA THR A 96 7.38 -7.03 -3.98
C THR A 96 6.99 -7.47 -5.38
N ILE A 97 6.01 -8.37 -5.50
CA ILE A 97 5.54 -8.90 -6.80
C ILE A 97 4.90 -7.78 -7.61
N ALA A 98 4.06 -6.94 -6.99
CA ALA A 98 3.44 -5.82 -7.67
C ALA A 98 4.49 -4.79 -8.14
N ALA A 99 5.47 -4.45 -7.30
CA ALA A 99 6.57 -3.56 -7.70
C ALA A 99 7.34 -4.12 -8.91
N ALA A 100 7.73 -5.40 -8.86
CA ALA A 100 8.43 -6.06 -9.96
C ALA A 100 7.59 -6.11 -11.25
N ALA A 101 6.29 -6.38 -11.14
CA ALA A 101 5.39 -6.38 -12.28
C ALA A 101 5.27 -5.00 -12.93
N LEU A 102 5.15 -3.93 -12.14
CA LEU A 102 5.10 -2.56 -12.67
C LEU A 102 6.40 -2.19 -13.38
N VAL A 103 7.56 -2.49 -12.79
CA VAL A 103 8.87 -2.27 -13.43
C VAL A 103 8.99 -3.05 -14.74
N GLY A 104 8.52 -4.30 -14.78
CA GLY A 104 8.60 -5.15 -15.97
C GLY A 104 7.73 -4.69 -17.15
N VAL A 105 6.72 -3.85 -16.91
CA VAL A 105 5.82 -3.30 -17.95
C VAL A 105 6.01 -1.81 -18.20
N THR A 106 7.04 -1.22 -17.58
CA THR A 106 7.45 0.18 -17.76
C THR A 106 8.15 0.33 -19.10
#